data_AF-A0A8T4D6E6-F1
#
_entry.id   AF-A0A8T4D6E6-F1
#
_cell.length_a   1.000
_cell.length_b   1.000
_cell.length_c   1.000
_cell.angle_alpha   90.00
_cell.angle_beta   90.00
_cell.angle_gamma   90.00
#
_symmetry.space_group_name_H-M   'P 1'
#
loop_
_entity.id
_entity.type
_entity.pdbx_description
1 polymer ?
#
loop_
_entity_poly.entity_id
_entity_poly.type
_entity_poly.pdbx_seq_one_letter_code
_entity_poly.pdbx_strand_id
1 'polypeptide(L)'
;GMKQKIALISAFLHRPKLLILDEPLSALDPRSARIVKDFLHQLKNQGVTTIMSTHVLEIAQAVCDRIGIMYQGKILALGNMKELRAMAKLPDSGLEDIFLKLTGTDDIRAVVEELAK
;
A
#
# COMPACT_ATOMS: atom_id res chain seq x y z
N GLY A 1 -5.63 -13.89 10.47
CA GLY A 1 -4.89 -13.97 11.74
C GLY A 1 -3.74 -14.96 11.66
N MET A 2 -3.88 -16.15 12.26
CA MET A 2 -2.77 -17.10 12.40
C MET A 2 -2.24 -17.68 11.08
N LYS A 3 -3.13 -18.01 10.14
CA LYS A 3 -2.73 -18.48 8.80
C LYS A 3 -1.83 -17.47 8.09
N GLN A 4 -2.19 -16.17 8.16
CA GLN A 4 -1.41 -15.08 7.59
C GLN A 4 -0.02 -14.96 8.23
N LYS A 5 0.06 -15.08 9.56
CA LYS A 5 1.35 -15.06 10.28
C LYS A 5 2.26 -16.21 9.84
N ILE A 6 1.71 -17.42 9.75
CA ILE A 6 2.48 -18.59 9.29
C ILE A 6 2.95 -18.41 7.85
N ALA A 7 2.08 -17.90 6.96
CA ALA A 7 2.45 -17.61 5.57
C ALA A 7 3.60 -16.61 5.50
N LEU A 8 3.51 -15.48 6.21
CA LEU A 8 4.59 -14.50 6.29
C LEU A 8 5.89 -15.11 6.83
N ILE A 9 5.81 -15.90 7.92
CA ILE A 9 6.97 -16.57 8.50
C ILE A 9 7.62 -17.52 7.49
N SER A 10 6.84 -18.34 6.80
CA SER A 10 7.37 -19.25 5.78
C SER A 10 8.03 -18.51 4.62
N ALA A 11 7.49 -17.35 4.23
CA ALA A 11 8.04 -16.53 3.14
C ALA A 11 9.42 -15.97 3.48
N PHE A 12 9.74 -15.65 4.74
CA PHE A 12 11.04 -15.10 5.10
C PHE A 12 12.02 -16.09 5.72
N LEU A 13 11.57 -17.26 6.21
CA LEU A 13 12.39 -18.20 7.00
C LEU A 13 13.73 -18.56 6.35
N HIS A 14 13.76 -18.63 5.02
CA HIS A 14 14.92 -18.98 4.21
C HIS A 14 15.80 -17.77 3.82
N ARG A 15 15.57 -16.60 4.42
CA ARG A 15 16.32 -15.34 4.22
C ARG A 15 16.41 -14.90 2.74
N PRO A 16 15.27 -14.69 2.07
CA PRO A 16 15.27 -14.28 0.67
C PRO A 16 15.86 -12.87 0.48
N LYS A 17 16.38 -12.62 -0.72
CA LYS A 17 16.76 -11.27 -1.17
C LYS A 17 15.57 -10.47 -1.70
N LEU A 18 14.49 -11.15 -2.09
CA LEU A 18 13.26 -10.58 -2.63
C LEU A 18 12.04 -11.24 -1.99
N LEU A 19 11.14 -10.43 -1.43
CA LEU A 19 9.82 -10.85 -0.97
C LEU A 19 8.74 -10.31 -1.90
N ILE A 20 7.78 -11.16 -2.27
CA ILE A 20 6.57 -10.78 -2.99
C ILE A 20 5.40 -11.15 -2.11
N LEU A 21 4.64 -10.16 -1.66
CA LEU A 21 3.59 -10.33 -0.66
C LEU A 21 2.26 -9.80 -1.19
N ASP A 22 1.27 -10.68 -1.30
CA ASP A 22 -0.09 -10.29 -1.66
C ASP A 22 -0.90 -9.99 -0.40
N GLU A 23 -1.35 -8.75 -0.23
CA GLU A 23 -2.13 -8.28 0.92
C GLU A 23 -1.58 -8.74 2.29
N PRO A 24 -0.28 -8.52 2.60
CA PRO A 24 0.40 -9.14 3.74
C PRO A 24 -0.22 -8.84 5.10
N LEU A 25 -0.88 -7.69 5.21
CA LEU A 25 -1.44 -7.17 6.46
C LEU A 25 -2.94 -7.43 6.62
N SER A 26 -3.56 -8.05 5.61
CA SER A 26 -4.98 -8.41 5.67
C SER A 26 -5.26 -9.40 6.81
N ALA A 27 -6.42 -9.22 7.46
CA ALA A 27 -6.88 -10.08 8.56
C ALA A 27 -5.92 -10.20 9.77
N LEU A 28 -5.02 -9.22 9.96
CA LEU A 28 -4.22 -9.05 11.18
C LEU A 28 -4.88 -8.05 12.12
N ASP A 29 -4.82 -8.31 13.43
CA ASP A 29 -5.15 -7.31 14.45
C ASP A 29 -4.12 -6.16 14.43
N PRO A 30 -4.44 -4.98 14.99
CA PRO A 30 -3.57 -3.81 14.93
C PRO A 30 -2.15 -4.05 15.46
N ARG A 31 -2.00 -4.85 16.53
CA ARG A 31 -0.69 -5.18 17.11
C ARG A 31 0.12 -6.04 16.16
N SER A 32 -0.49 -7.09 15.61
CA SER A 32 0.17 -7.96 14.63
C SER A 32 0.55 -7.20 13.35
N ALA A 33 -0.33 -6.32 12.87
CA ALA A 33 -0.02 -5.49 11.71
C ALA A 33 1.18 -4.59 11.97
N ARG A 34 1.27 -3.98 13.16
CA ARG A 34 2.44 -3.18 13.56
C ARG A 34 3.73 -3.99 13.56
N ILE A 35 3.72 -5.19 14.13
CA ILE A 35 4.90 -6.09 14.16
C ILE A 35 5.38 -6.39 12.73
N VAL A 36 4.47 -6.72 11.81
CA VAL A 36 4.84 -7.02 10.43
C VAL A 36 5.40 -5.78 9.72
N LYS A 37 4.83 -4.59 9.93
CA LYS A 37 5.37 -3.33 9.39
C LYS A 37 6.80 -3.09 9.86
N ASP A 38 7.04 -3.16 11.16
CA ASP A 38 8.38 -2.95 11.75
C ASP A 38 9.38 -4.01 11.23
N PHE A 39 8.93 -5.25 11.04
CA PHE A 39 9.73 -6.32 10.46
C PHE A 39 10.10 -6.04 8.99
N LEU A 40 9.15 -5.58 8.16
CA LEU A 40 9.44 -5.22 6.76
C LEU A 40 10.46 -4.07 6.67
N HIS A 41 10.38 -3.08 7.57
CA HIS A 41 11.39 -2.02 7.66
C HIS A 41 12.76 -2.56 8.06
N GLN A 42 12.83 -3.51 8.99
CA GLN A 42 14.09 -4.15 9.37
C GLN A 42 14.70 -4.93 8.19
N LEU A 43 13.89 -5.69 7.46
CA LEU A 43 14.34 -6.43 6.27
C LEU A 43 14.88 -5.50 5.19
N LYS A 44 14.21 -4.38 4.93
CA LYS A 44 14.72 -3.32 4.05
C LYS A 44 16.12 -2.85 4.48
N ASN A 45 16.32 -2.59 5.77
CA ASN A 45 17.63 -2.16 6.30
C ASN A 45 18.71 -3.24 6.15
N GLN A 46 18.32 -4.50 6.00
CA GLN A 46 19.22 -5.63 5.71
C GLN A 46 19.45 -5.84 4.20
N GLY A 47 18.89 -4.99 3.33
CA GLY A 47 19.04 -5.07 1.89
C GLY A 47 18.04 -6.01 1.20
N VAL A 48 17.00 -6.46 1.90
CA VAL A 48 15.93 -7.26 1.29
C VAL A 48 14.97 -6.35 0.55
N THR A 49 14.68 -6.68 -0.71
CA THR A 49 13.67 -5.98 -1.50
C THR A 49 12.30 -6.59 -1.24
N THR A 50 11.28 -5.76 -1.04
CA THR A 50 9.89 -6.23 -0.87
C THR A 50 8.99 -5.58 -1.92
N ILE A 51 8.22 -6.40 -2.63
CA ILE A 51 7.09 -5.97 -3.46
C ILE A 51 5.84 -6.43 -2.73
N MET A 52 4.92 -5.49 -2.48
CA MET A 52 3.62 -5.84 -1.90
C MET A 52 2.47 -5.15 -2.62
N SER A 53 1.34 -5.84 -2.68
CA SER A 53 0.04 -5.25 -3.04
C SER A 53 -0.73 -4.92 -1.78
N THR A 54 -1.48 -3.82 -1.81
CA THR A 54 -2.55 -3.59 -0.86
C THR A 54 -3.59 -2.64 -1.41
N HIS A 55 -4.86 -2.87 -1.07
CA HIS A 55 -5.94 -1.90 -1.27
C HIS A 55 -6.02 -0.84 -0.16
N VAL A 56 -5.25 -0.98 0.93
CA VAL A 56 -5.24 -0.01 2.04
C VAL A 56 -4.13 1.01 1.82
N LEU A 57 -4.51 2.21 1.38
CA LEU A 57 -3.57 3.23 0.93
C LEU A 57 -2.67 3.76 2.06
N GLU A 58 -3.17 3.87 3.28
CA GLU A 58 -2.39 4.29 4.46
C GLU A 58 -1.29 3.27 4.80
N ILE A 59 -1.54 1.99 4.51
CA ILE A 59 -0.53 0.94 4.66
C ILE A 59 0.56 1.09 3.60
N ALA A 60 0.17 1.23 2.33
CA ALA A 60 1.12 1.45 1.24
C ALA A 60 2.00 2.68 1.52
N GLN A 61 1.38 3.79 1.94
CA GLN A 61 2.08 5.04 2.26
C GLN A 61 3.02 4.91 3.47
N ALA A 62 2.65 4.12 4.49
CA ALA A 62 3.47 3.97 5.69
C ALA A 62 4.66 3.01 5.50
N VAL A 63 4.53 2.01 4.63
CA VAL A 63 5.51 0.91 4.53
C VAL A 63 6.41 1.05 3.30
N CYS A 64 5.88 1.51 2.18
CA CYS A 64 6.56 1.46 0.89
C CYS A 64 7.38 2.74 0.61
N ASP A 65 8.59 2.55 0.07
CA ASP A 65 9.42 3.66 -0.41
C ASP A 65 8.92 4.24 -1.74
N ARG A 66 8.33 3.38 -2.57
CA ARG A 66 7.74 3.70 -3.87
C ARG A 66 6.42 2.97 -3.99
N ILE A 67 5.44 3.63 -4.60
CA ILE A 67 4.08 3.13 -4.74
C ILE A 67 3.69 3.20 -6.20
N GLY A 68 3.17 2.08 -6.71
CA GLY A 68 2.51 2.00 -8.00
C GLY A 68 1.00 2.05 -7.81
N ILE A 69 0.32 2.95 -8.51
CA ILE A 69 -1.13 3.02 -8.55
C ILE A 69 -1.60 2.28 -9.79
N MET A 70 -2.35 1.19 -9.58
CA MET A 70 -2.91 0.38 -10.65
C MET A 70 -4.42 0.57 -10.75
N TYR A 71 -4.91 0.76 -11.97
CA TYR A 71 -6.33 0.86 -12.27
C TYR A 71 -6.61 0.26 -13.65
N GLN A 72 -7.68 -0.54 -13.77
CA GLN A 72 -8.07 -1.21 -15.01
C GLN A 72 -6.90 -1.97 -15.70
N GLY A 73 -6.08 -2.66 -14.91
CA GLY A 73 -4.95 -3.44 -15.40
C GLY A 73 -3.74 -2.61 -15.88
N LYS A 74 -3.74 -1.30 -15.68
CA LYS A 74 -2.63 -0.40 -16.06
C LYS A 74 -2.04 0.29 -14.84
N ILE A 75 -0.72 0.49 -14.84
CA ILE A 75 -0.06 1.36 -13.88
C ILE A 75 -0.27 2.80 -14.34
N LEU A 76 -1.05 3.56 -13.58
CA LEU A 76 -1.32 4.98 -13.85
C LEU A 76 -0.18 5.89 -13.38
N ALA A 77 0.43 5.54 -12.25
CA ALA A 77 1.55 6.28 -11.68
C ALA A 77 2.46 5.33 -10.89
N LEU A 78 3.75 5.64 -10.85
CA LEU A 78 4.75 4.91 -10.07
C LEU A 78 5.81 5.88 -9.58
N GLY A 79 5.99 5.99 -8.28
CA GLY A 79 6.98 6.88 -7.70
C GLY A 79 6.95 6.88 -6.17
N ASN A 80 7.86 7.64 -5.57
CA ASN A 80 7.74 8.00 -4.16
C ASN A 80 6.61 9.04 -3.95
N MET A 81 6.25 9.32 -2.70
CA MET A 81 5.15 10.26 -2.40
C MET A 81 5.34 11.65 -2.99
N LYS A 82 6.58 12.15 -3.10
CA LYS A 82 6.86 13.46 -3.71
C LYS A 82 6.59 13.44 -5.21
N GLU A 83 7.04 12.39 -5.90
CA GLU A 83 6.81 12.18 -7.33
C GLU A 83 5.32 12.01 -7.62
N LEU A 84 4.61 11.21 -6.81
CA LEU A 84 3.18 10.99 -6.97
C LEU A 84 2.36 12.26 -6.78
N ARG A 85 2.68 13.08 -5.77
CA ARG A 85 2.07 14.41 -5.59
C ARG A 85 2.29 15.32 -6.79
N ALA A 86 3.50 15.32 -7.35
CA ALA A 86 3.82 16.10 -8.54
C ALA A 86 3.04 15.61 -9.78
N MET A 87 2.93 14.30 -9.99
CA MET A 87 2.16 13.69 -11.08
C MET A 87 0.67 14.04 -10.99
N ALA A 88 0.10 14.01 -9.78
CA ALA A 88 -1.30 14.36 -9.53
C ALA A 88 -1.58 15.87 -9.45
N LYS A 89 -0.54 16.71 -9.40
CA LYS A 89 -0.62 18.17 -9.16
C LYS A 89 -1.35 18.51 -7.85
N LEU A 90 -1.17 17.68 -6.82
CA LEU A 90 -1.76 17.85 -5.49
C LEU A 90 -0.63 18.00 -4.45
N PRO A 91 -0.19 19.23 -4.14
CA PRO A 91 0.77 19.44 -3.06
C PRO A 91 0.15 19.05 -1.71
N ASP A 92 0.98 18.52 -0.80
CA ASP A 92 0.62 18.18 0.58
C ASP A 92 -0.55 17.20 0.78
N SER A 93 -0.95 16.47 -0.26
CA SER A 93 -2.03 15.49 -0.19
C SER A 93 -1.58 14.11 0.30
N GLY A 94 -2.53 13.30 0.76
CA GLY A 94 -2.33 11.88 1.05
C GLY A 94 -2.31 11.03 -0.22
N LEU A 95 -1.96 9.75 -0.09
CA LEU A 95 -2.04 8.79 -1.19
C LEU A 95 -3.48 8.57 -1.66
N GLU A 96 -4.46 8.68 -0.75
CA GLU A 96 -5.88 8.58 -1.07
C GLU A 96 -6.34 9.63 -2.06
N ASP A 97 -6.06 10.91 -1.81
CA ASP A 97 -6.42 12.01 -2.71
C ASP A 97 -5.80 11.82 -4.10
N ILE A 98 -4.52 11.39 -4.13
CA ILE A 98 -3.79 11.10 -5.36
C ILE A 98 -4.45 9.96 -6.13
N PHE A 99 -4.82 8.89 -5.42
CA PHE A 99 -5.48 7.73 -6.02
C PHE A 99 -6.80 8.15 -6.65
N LEU A 100 -7.69 8.81 -5.90
CA LEU A 100 -9.00 9.26 -6.38
C LEU A 100 -8.87 10.18 -7.61
N LYS A 101 -7.90 11.10 -7.58
CA LYS A 101 -7.66 12.02 -8.68
C LYS A 101 -7.20 11.31 -9.95
N LEU A 102 -6.33 10.33 -9.82
CA LEU A 102 -5.76 9.59 -10.96
C LEU A 102 -6.74 8.56 -11.54
N THR A 103 -7.60 7.98 -10.71
CA THR A 103 -8.61 7.02 -11.16
C THR A 103 -9.88 7.68 -11.70
N GLY A 104 -9.99 9.02 -11.59
CA GLY A 104 -11.15 9.76 -12.07
C GLY A 104 -12.41 9.52 -11.25
N THR A 105 -12.27 9.11 -9.98
CA THR A 105 -13.39 8.86 -9.06
C THR A 105 -13.85 10.14 -8.37
N ASP A 106 -13.74 11.29 -9.05
CA ASP A 106 -14.13 12.61 -8.54
C ASP A 106 -15.67 12.71 -8.28
N ASP A 107 -16.44 11.71 -8.74
CA ASP A 107 -17.91 11.63 -8.67
C ASP A 107 -18.47 11.08 -7.32
N ILE A 108 -17.59 10.80 -6.34
CA ILE A 108 -18.02 10.33 -5.01
C ILE A 108 -18.97 11.33 -4.35
N ARG A 109 -18.80 12.63 -4.59
CA ARG A 109 -19.66 13.68 -4.00
C ARG A 109 -21.12 13.53 -4.44
N ALA A 110 -21.38 13.24 -5.72
CA ALA A 110 -22.73 13.05 -6.23
C ALA A 110 -23.40 11.84 -5.56
N VAL A 111 -22.66 10.73 -5.41
CA VAL A 111 -23.14 9.51 -4.72
C VAL A 111 -23.47 9.79 -3.25
N VAL A 112 -22.61 10.54 -2.54
CA VAL A 112 -22.86 10.89 -1.14
C VAL A 112 -24.08 11.80 -0.98
N GLU A 113 -24.27 12.78 -1.88
CA GLU A 113 -25.45 13.64 -1.89
C GLU A 113 -26.75 12.88 -2.16
N GLU A 114 -26.73 11.82 -2.96
CA GLU A 114 -27.89 10.95 -3.15
C GLU A 114 -28.19 10.08 -1.93
N LEU A 115 -27.17 9.54 -1.25
CA LEU A 115 -27.35 8.72 -0.04
C LEU A 115 -27.84 9.54 1.17
N ALA A 116 -27.58 10.84 1.18
CA ALA A 116 -27.99 11.75 2.26
C ALA A 116 -29.43 12.28 2.11
N LYS A 117 -30.11 11.97 1.01
CA LYS A 117 -31.55 12.24 0.80
C LYS A 117 -32.41 11.14 1.40
#